data_AF-A0A2S2DNW2-F1
#
_entry.id   AF-A0A2S2DNW2-F1
#
_cell.length_a   1.000
_cell.length_b   1.000
_cell.length_c   1.000
_cell.angle_alpha   90.00
_cell.angle_beta   90.00
_cell.angle_gamma   90.00
#
_symmetry.space_group_name_H-M   'P 1'
#
loop_
_entity.id
_entity.type
_entity.pdbx_description
1 polymer ?
#
loop_
_entity_poly.entity_id
_entity_poly.type
_entity_poly.pdbx_seq_one_letter_code
_entity_poly.pdbx_strand_id
1 'polypeptide(L)'
;MFFPYVYLAYLYLVLRLIAPLPLQRATRIGLGLGLLLVCQHHLIQRWVFGTMFSPEIPRIFIILLGWLYCSFLLVLLLQLLADLALLAAWALRRGRAVDARLTLRMRYAVVAFGALLSAVGVGQAVQVPEVRRVELAIRDLPPALIGFRMVQLTDLHISRLMHGAWVREVVERSNALRPDLVVITGDLIDGSPQARAGDVRPLAELAARHGVIASLGNHEYYFGAERWTRAFEGLGMRVLANRHATIDHDGGRLTIAGVTDPVAPRFGMEGPGTRRALEGSAPDAPVVLLSHQPIGVAANAEAGIDVQLSGHTHGGMIRGVDQVVKRANGGYVSGGYRIGGMQLYVSNGTGLWNGFPIRLGVPAEITEFVLKRAQ
;
A
#
# COMPACT_ATOMS: atom_id res chain seq x y z
N MET A 1 13.72 10.28 12.56
CA MET A 1 13.23 11.62 12.93
C MET A 1 12.21 11.40 14.04
N PHE A 2 12.44 11.93 15.23
CA PHE A 2 11.47 11.82 16.33
C PHE A 2 10.24 12.63 15.92
N PHE A 3 9.08 11.99 15.83
CA PHE A 3 7.86 12.69 15.45
C PHE A 3 7.21 13.25 16.73
N PRO A 4 7.35 14.56 17.02
CA PRO A 4 6.88 15.14 18.28
C PRO A 4 5.38 14.89 18.51
N TYR A 5 4.60 14.78 17.43
CA TYR A 5 3.18 14.46 17.49
C TYR A 5 2.88 13.05 18.04
N VAL A 6 3.73 12.05 17.79
CA VAL A 6 3.56 10.69 18.35
C VAL A 6 3.79 10.69 19.86
N TYR A 7 4.74 11.50 20.33
CA TYR A 7 4.99 11.67 21.74
C TYR A 7 3.84 12.40 22.46
N LEU A 8 3.26 13.43 21.83
CA LEU A 8 2.06 14.10 22.35
C LEU A 8 0.87 13.14 22.46
N ALA A 9 0.65 12.30 21.44
CA ALA A 9 -0.37 11.25 21.48
C ALA A 9 -0.14 10.26 22.63
N TYR A 10 1.11 9.85 22.85
CA TYR A 10 1.49 9.02 23.99
C TYR A 10 1.16 9.68 25.33
N LEU A 11 1.59 10.93 25.55
CA LEU A 11 1.31 11.66 26.79
C LEU A 11 -0.19 11.79 27.04
N TYR A 12 -0.95 12.11 25.99
CA TYR A 12 -2.40 12.17 26.04
C TYR A 12 -3.02 10.85 26.51
N LEU A 13 -2.62 9.72 25.92
CA LEU A 13 -3.13 8.41 26.33
C LEU A 13 -2.70 8.02 27.75
N VAL A 14 -1.48 8.36 28.18
CA VAL A 14 -1.05 8.15 29.58
C VAL A 14 -1.97 8.91 30.53
N LEU A 15 -2.23 10.20 30.26
CA LEU A 15 -3.06 11.05 31.09
C LEU A 15 -4.52 10.59 31.13
N ARG A 16 -5.08 10.15 29.99
CA ARG A 16 -6.48 9.75 29.88
C ARG A 16 -6.75 8.32 30.35
N LEU A 17 -5.83 7.38 30.07
CA LEU A 17 -6.08 5.95 30.26
C LEU A 17 -5.29 5.32 31.40
N ILE A 18 -4.06 5.77 31.68
CA ILE A 18 -3.15 5.11 32.64
C ILE A 18 -3.14 5.81 33.99
N ALA A 19 -2.95 7.13 34.01
CA ALA A 19 -2.91 7.93 35.23
C ALA A 19 -4.14 7.75 36.14
N PRO A 20 -5.37 7.62 35.60
CA PRO A 20 -6.59 7.46 36.40
C PRO A 20 -6.84 6.04 36.91
N LEU A 21 -6.02 5.05 36.55
CA LEU A 21 -6.21 3.67 37.00
C LEU A 21 -5.99 3.55 38.51
N PRO A 22 -6.83 2.78 39.23
CA PRO A 22 -6.68 2.54 40.66
C PRO A 22 -5.57 1.49 40.94
N LEU A 23 -4.39 1.70 40.36
CA LEU A 23 -3.24 0.81 40.43
C LEU A 23 -2.07 1.50 41.16
N GLN A 24 -1.16 0.68 41.70
CA GLN A 24 0.07 1.15 42.32
C GLN A 24 0.88 2.03 41.35
N ARG A 25 1.62 3.00 41.90
CA ARG A 25 2.42 3.96 41.10
C ARG A 25 3.41 3.23 40.19
N ALA A 26 4.07 2.18 40.70
CA ALA A 26 4.99 1.37 39.92
C ALA A 26 4.32 0.70 38.72
N THR A 27 3.12 0.12 38.90
CA THR A 27 2.34 -0.49 37.81
C THR A 27 1.97 0.54 36.74
N ARG A 28 1.51 1.73 37.14
CA ARG A 28 1.20 2.82 36.19
C ARG A 28 2.43 3.30 35.41
N ILE A 29 3.58 3.41 36.08
CA ILE A 29 4.86 3.73 35.41
C ILE A 29 5.21 2.63 34.40
N GLY A 30 5.12 1.36 34.79
CA GLY A 30 5.38 0.22 33.90
C GLY A 30 4.48 0.22 32.66
N LEU A 31 3.17 0.45 32.83
CA LEU A 31 2.23 0.58 31.71
C LEU A 31 2.57 1.77 30.80
N GLY A 32 2.96 2.90 31.38
CA GLY A 32 3.41 4.07 30.62
C GLY A 32 4.67 3.78 29.81
N LEU A 33 5.68 3.14 30.40
CA LEU A 33 6.89 2.73 29.69
C LEU A 33 6.59 1.73 28.57
N GLY A 34 5.70 0.76 28.81
CA GLY A 34 5.24 -0.17 27.77
C GLY A 34 4.59 0.57 26.59
N LEU A 35 3.69 1.52 26.86
CA LEU A 35 3.05 2.33 25.82
C LEU A 35 4.06 3.22 25.07
N LEU A 36 5.08 3.72 25.76
CA LEU A 36 6.17 4.48 25.13
C LEU A 36 6.96 3.61 24.14
N LEU A 37 7.28 2.36 24.50
CA LEU A 37 7.94 1.44 23.58
C LEU A 37 7.08 1.15 22.33
N VAL A 38 5.77 0.96 22.52
CA VAL A 38 4.82 0.75 21.43
C VAL A 38 4.75 1.98 20.50
N CYS A 39 4.63 3.19 21.04
CA CYS A 39 4.53 4.38 20.21
C CYS A 39 5.87 4.71 19.50
N GLN A 40 7.01 4.33 20.08
CA GLN A 40 8.34 4.52 19.49
C GLN A 40 8.80 3.36 18.60
N HIS A 41 7.94 2.38 18.28
CA HIS A 41 8.39 1.15 17.62
C HIS A 41 9.15 1.40 16.29
N HIS A 42 8.74 2.37 15.47
CA HIS A 42 9.46 2.74 14.24
C HIS A 42 10.84 3.34 14.49
N LEU A 43 10.96 4.15 15.54
CA LEU A 43 12.24 4.72 15.93
C LEU A 43 13.18 3.61 16.39
N ILE A 44 12.66 2.67 17.19
CA ILE A 44 13.38 1.48 17.67
C ILE A 44 13.81 0.64 16.47
N GLN A 45 12.91 0.32 15.54
CA GLN A 45 13.24 -0.43 14.32
C GLN A 45 14.34 0.26 13.51
N ARG A 46 14.23 1.57 13.30
CA ARG A 46 15.25 2.34 12.60
C ARG A 46 16.59 2.33 13.31
N TRP A 47 16.61 2.40 14.64
CA TRP A 47 17.84 2.31 15.43
C TRP A 47 18.48 0.92 15.37
N VAL A 48 17.68 -0.13 15.45
CA VAL A 48 18.16 -1.52 15.51
C VAL A 48 18.53 -2.06 14.13
N PHE A 49 17.75 -1.75 13.10
CA PHE A 49 17.88 -2.32 11.75
C PHE A 49 18.33 -1.31 10.69
N GLY A 50 18.54 -0.04 11.05
CA GLY A 50 18.89 1.04 10.10
C GLY A 50 17.72 1.55 9.24
N THR A 51 16.59 0.84 9.24
CA THR A 51 15.37 1.17 8.49
C THR A 51 14.13 0.81 9.31
N MET A 52 13.00 1.48 9.05
CA MET A 52 11.69 1.12 9.61
C MET A 52 10.90 0.15 8.73
N PHE A 53 11.31 0.00 7.46
CA PHE A 53 10.55 -0.75 6.45
C PHE A 53 10.93 -2.24 6.37
N SER A 54 12.10 -2.63 6.89
CA SER A 54 12.59 -4.02 6.78
C SER A 54 13.22 -4.51 8.08
N PRO A 55 12.42 -4.71 9.15
CA PRO A 55 12.92 -5.31 10.38
C PRO A 55 13.19 -6.81 10.18
N GLU A 56 14.42 -7.24 10.45
CA GLU A 56 14.86 -8.62 10.29
C GLU A 56 14.57 -9.48 11.52
N ILE A 57 13.28 -9.57 11.88
CA ILE A 57 12.77 -10.38 13.00
C ILE A 57 11.71 -11.38 12.52
N PRO A 58 11.42 -12.44 13.29
CA PRO A 58 10.38 -13.40 12.91
C PRO A 58 9.01 -12.75 12.66
N ARG A 59 8.28 -13.24 11.65
CA ARG A 59 6.98 -12.72 11.20
C ARG A 59 5.99 -12.48 12.33
N ILE A 60 5.91 -13.40 13.30
CA ILE A 60 4.98 -13.29 14.43
C ILE A 60 5.26 -12.03 15.27
N PHE A 61 6.53 -11.65 15.47
CA PHE A 61 6.86 -10.43 16.20
C PHE A 61 6.50 -9.18 15.41
N ILE A 62 6.63 -9.20 14.08
CA ILE A 62 6.18 -8.09 13.23
C ILE A 62 4.66 -7.92 13.34
N ILE A 63 3.91 -9.02 13.28
CA ILE A 63 2.45 -8.99 13.46
C ILE A 63 2.07 -8.46 14.84
N LEU A 64 2.72 -8.94 15.91
CA LEU A 64 2.45 -8.50 17.28
C LEU A 64 2.78 -7.02 17.49
N LEU A 65 3.94 -6.55 17.01
CA LEU A 65 4.34 -5.15 17.11
C LEU A 65 3.43 -4.25 16.27
N GLY A 66 3.07 -4.69 15.06
CA GLY A 66 2.10 -4.02 14.19
C GLY A 66 0.74 -3.90 14.87
N TRP A 67 0.25 -4.98 15.48
CA TRP A 67 -0.99 -4.97 16.27
C TRP A 67 -0.92 -4.01 17.45
N LEU A 68 0.16 -4.02 18.23
CA LEU A 68 0.31 -3.08 19.35
C LEU A 68 0.32 -1.63 18.87
N TYR A 69 1.04 -1.33 17.79
CA TYR A 69 1.14 0.03 17.25
C TYR A 69 -0.17 0.51 16.62
N CYS A 70 -0.82 -0.32 15.82
CA CYS A 70 -2.13 -0.01 15.25
C CYS A 70 -3.20 0.13 16.35
N SER A 71 -3.14 -0.69 17.41
CA SER A 71 -3.99 -0.53 18.60
C SER A 71 -3.77 0.82 19.26
N PHE A 72 -2.52 1.25 19.44
CA PHE A 72 -2.20 2.59 19.97
C PHE A 72 -2.86 3.71 19.16
N LEU A 73 -2.77 3.65 17.82
CA LEU A 73 -3.35 4.67 16.93
C LEU A 73 -4.89 4.65 16.93
N LEU A 74 -5.51 3.47 16.92
CA LEU A 74 -6.96 3.35 16.98
C LEU A 74 -7.52 3.77 18.34
N VAL A 75 -6.86 3.38 19.43
CA VAL A 75 -7.23 3.81 20.78
C VAL A 75 -7.09 5.32 20.93
N LEU A 76 -6.04 5.94 20.35
CA LEU A 76 -5.91 7.39 20.29
C LEU A 76 -7.12 8.04 19.60
N LEU A 77 -7.46 7.58 18.39
CA LEU A 77 -8.59 8.13 17.64
C LEU A 77 -9.91 7.96 18.41
N LEU A 78 -10.20 6.75 18.88
CA LEU A 78 -11.42 6.45 19.63
C LEU A 78 -11.50 7.23 20.93
N GLN A 79 -10.37 7.43 21.64
CA GLN A 79 -10.33 8.20 22.87
C GLN A 79 -10.57 9.69 22.61
N LEU A 80 -10.03 10.24 21.51
CA LEU A 80 -10.30 11.62 21.09
C LEU A 80 -11.80 11.81 20.78
N LEU A 81 -12.40 10.87 20.03
CA LEU A 81 -13.84 10.90 19.73
C LEU A 81 -14.69 10.79 21.01
N ALA A 82 -14.30 9.90 21.93
CA ALA A 82 -14.96 9.73 23.21
C ALA A 82 -14.88 11.00 24.08
N ASP A 83 -13.73 11.69 24.08
CA ASP A 83 -13.54 12.96 24.79
C ASP A 83 -14.38 14.09 24.18
N LEU A 84 -14.47 14.16 22.85
CA LEU A 84 -15.35 15.11 22.16
C LEU A 84 -16.82 14.84 22.48
N ALA A 85 -17.24 13.57 22.53
CA ALA A 85 -18.59 13.20 22.93
C ALA A 85 -18.91 13.57 24.38
N LEU A 86 -17.95 13.38 25.30
CA LEU A 86 -18.08 13.80 26.69
C LEU A 86 -18.15 15.33 26.83
N LEU A 87 -17.36 16.07 26.04
CA LEU A 87 -17.40 17.53 26.00
C LEU A 87 -18.76 18.03 25.50
N ALA A 88 -19.27 17.44 24.42
CA ALA A 88 -20.60 17.75 23.90
C ALA A 88 -21.70 17.43 24.93
N ALA A 89 -21.63 16.27 25.59
CA ALA A 89 -22.57 15.89 26.65
C ALA A 89 -22.51 16.87 27.84
N TRP A 90 -21.32 17.30 28.25
CA TRP A 90 -21.14 18.31 29.30
C TRP A 90 -21.78 19.66 28.93
N ALA A 91 -21.57 20.11 27.68
CA ALA A 91 -22.18 21.34 27.17
C ALA A 91 -23.71 21.26 27.15
N LEU A 92 -24.27 20.16 26.64
CA LEU A 92 -25.72 19.92 26.62
C LEU A 92 -26.32 19.82 28.02
N ARG A 93 -25.57 19.28 28.99
CA ARG A 93 -25.97 19.19 30.40
C ARG A 93 -25.67 20.47 31.19
N ARG A 94 -25.39 21.59 30.52
CA ARG A 94 -25.12 22.91 31.11
C ARG A 94 -24.07 22.87 32.21
N GLY A 95 -22.97 22.18 31.96
CA GLY A 95 -21.84 22.13 32.89
C GLY A 95 -21.88 20.98 33.90
N ARG A 96 -22.96 20.19 33.95
CA ARG A 96 -23.04 19.02 34.85
C ARG A 96 -22.18 17.88 34.32
N ALA A 97 -21.25 17.42 35.16
CA ALA A 97 -20.34 16.32 34.82
C ALA A 97 -21.09 15.01 34.50
N VAL A 98 -20.51 14.23 33.59
CA VAL A 98 -20.93 12.86 33.31
C VAL A 98 -20.43 11.96 34.45
N ASP A 99 -21.20 10.91 34.77
CA ASP A 99 -20.86 9.95 35.82
C ASP A 99 -19.44 9.36 35.64
N ALA A 100 -18.69 9.30 36.74
CA ALA A 100 -17.29 8.87 36.73
C ALA A 100 -17.16 7.36 36.41
N ARG A 101 -18.11 6.53 36.85
CA ARG A 101 -18.10 5.08 36.56
C ARG A 101 -18.40 4.84 35.09
N LEU A 102 -19.34 5.58 34.50
CA LEU A 102 -19.60 5.55 33.06
C LEU A 102 -18.36 5.96 32.26
N THR A 103 -17.70 7.06 32.65
CA THR A 103 -16.47 7.54 32.00
C THR A 103 -15.35 6.49 32.07
N LEU A 104 -15.18 5.81 33.21
CA LEU A 104 -14.21 4.73 33.36
C LEU A 104 -14.54 3.51 32.47
N ARG A 105 -15.81 3.07 32.45
CA ARG A 105 -16.27 1.98 31.58
C ARG A 105 -16.04 2.28 30.10
N MET A 106 -16.32 3.51 29.69
CA MET A 106 -16.09 3.98 28.32
C MET A 106 -14.60 3.88 27.95
N ARG A 107 -13.67 4.26 28.83
CA ARG A 107 -12.22 4.14 28.58
C ARG A 107 -11.79 2.69 28.39
N TYR A 108 -12.29 1.77 29.21
CA TYR A 108 -12.03 0.33 29.01
C TYR A 108 -12.61 -0.18 27.70
N ALA A 109 -13.83 0.24 27.35
CA ALA A 109 -14.45 -0.11 26.08
C ALA A 109 -13.65 0.42 24.88
N VAL A 110 -13.15 1.65 24.95
CA VAL A 110 -12.29 2.25 23.91
C VAL A 110 -11.01 1.44 23.71
N VAL A 111 -10.33 1.06 24.81
CA VAL A 111 -9.11 0.25 24.73
C VAL A 111 -9.39 -1.13 24.14
N ALA A 112 -10.39 -1.83 24.67
CA ALA A 112 -10.75 -3.17 24.22
C ALA A 112 -11.21 -3.17 22.75
N PHE A 113 -12.05 -2.21 22.36
CA PHE A 113 -12.56 -2.08 21.00
C PHE A 113 -11.46 -1.68 20.02
N GLY A 114 -10.59 -0.73 20.38
CA GLY A 114 -9.45 -0.35 19.55
C GLY A 114 -8.47 -1.50 19.32
N ALA A 115 -8.16 -2.28 20.37
CA ALA A 115 -7.32 -3.46 20.26
C ALA A 115 -7.96 -4.57 19.40
N LEU A 116 -9.26 -4.78 19.53
CA LEU A 116 -10.02 -5.75 18.72
C LEU A 116 -10.06 -5.33 17.25
N LEU A 117 -10.39 -4.06 16.96
CA LEU A 117 -10.37 -3.52 15.60
C LEU A 117 -8.98 -3.63 14.98
N SER A 118 -7.93 -3.35 15.77
CA SER A 118 -6.57 -3.54 15.30
C SER A 118 -6.26 -5.01 14.99
N ALA A 119 -6.70 -5.95 15.83
CA ALA A 119 -6.47 -7.37 15.60
C ALA A 119 -7.17 -7.85 14.32
N VAL A 120 -8.43 -7.45 14.11
CA VAL A 120 -9.16 -7.72 12.88
C VAL A 120 -8.43 -7.11 11.69
N GLY A 121 -8.08 -5.83 11.76
CA GLY A 121 -7.47 -5.14 10.62
C GLY A 121 -6.06 -5.63 10.29
N VAL A 122 -5.25 -6.00 11.28
CA VAL A 122 -3.94 -6.63 11.07
C VAL A 122 -4.10 -8.03 10.51
N GLY A 123 -5.08 -8.78 11.02
CA GLY A 123 -5.43 -10.10 10.51
C GLY A 123 -5.78 -10.05 9.03
N GLN A 124 -6.61 -9.07 8.61
CA GLN A 124 -6.96 -8.84 7.20
C GLN A 124 -5.77 -8.36 6.37
N ALA A 125 -4.90 -7.53 6.94
CA ALA A 125 -3.71 -6.98 6.27
C ALA A 125 -2.71 -8.06 5.81
N VAL A 126 -2.59 -9.17 6.54
CA VAL A 126 -1.57 -10.21 6.27
C VAL A 126 -2.10 -11.42 5.50
N GLN A 127 -3.37 -11.38 5.08
CA GLN A 127 -3.94 -12.43 4.23
C GLN A 127 -3.42 -12.32 2.80
N VAL A 128 -3.49 -13.41 2.05
CA VAL A 128 -3.36 -13.34 0.60
C VAL A 128 -4.67 -12.78 0.04
N PRO A 129 -4.62 -11.72 -0.78
CA PRO A 129 -5.81 -11.06 -1.28
C PRO A 129 -6.65 -11.94 -2.23
N GLU A 130 -7.93 -11.60 -2.30
CA GLU A 130 -8.85 -12.10 -3.31
C GLU A 130 -8.64 -11.40 -4.65
N VAL A 131 -9.14 -12.03 -5.71
CA VAL A 131 -9.08 -11.46 -7.06
C VAL A 131 -10.19 -10.43 -7.24
N ARG A 132 -9.81 -9.25 -7.72
CA ARG A 132 -10.73 -8.18 -8.13
C ARG A 132 -10.71 -8.04 -9.65
N ARG A 133 -11.86 -8.25 -10.29
CA ARG A 133 -12.02 -8.05 -11.74
C ARG A 133 -12.45 -6.63 -12.06
N VAL A 134 -11.80 -6.02 -13.03
CA VAL A 134 -12.07 -4.65 -13.50
C VAL A 134 -12.06 -4.63 -15.02
N GLU A 135 -13.07 -4.03 -15.62
CA GLU A 135 -13.12 -3.84 -17.07
C GLU A 135 -12.55 -2.47 -17.44
N LEU A 136 -11.64 -2.44 -18.41
CA LEU A 136 -11.05 -1.21 -18.93
C LEU A 136 -11.58 -0.93 -20.33
N ALA A 137 -12.38 0.13 -20.47
CA ALA A 137 -12.98 0.52 -21.75
C ALA A 137 -12.08 1.47 -22.56
N ILE A 138 -11.48 0.98 -23.63
CA ILE A 138 -10.59 1.75 -24.52
C ILE A 138 -11.32 2.03 -25.84
N ARG A 139 -11.32 3.28 -26.33
CA ARG A 139 -12.12 3.71 -27.50
C ARG A 139 -11.73 2.99 -28.77
N ASP A 140 -10.47 3.11 -29.16
CA ASP A 140 -9.95 2.58 -30.43
C ASP A 140 -9.27 1.22 -30.23
N LEU A 141 -9.82 0.37 -29.35
CA LEU A 141 -9.24 -0.93 -29.03
C LEU A 141 -9.27 -1.87 -30.26
N PRO A 142 -8.11 -2.34 -30.76
CA PRO A 142 -8.04 -3.32 -31.83
C PRO A 142 -8.88 -4.57 -31.52
N PRO A 143 -9.59 -5.17 -32.51
CA PRO A 143 -10.44 -6.33 -32.27
C PRO A 143 -9.73 -7.49 -31.57
N ALA A 144 -8.46 -7.75 -31.92
CA ALA A 144 -7.65 -8.80 -31.32
C ALA A 144 -7.39 -8.61 -29.81
N LEU A 145 -7.46 -7.37 -29.29
CA LEU A 145 -7.24 -7.07 -27.87
C LEU A 145 -8.54 -7.07 -27.06
N ILE A 146 -9.70 -7.30 -27.67
CA ILE A 146 -10.97 -7.43 -26.93
C ILE A 146 -10.92 -8.72 -26.11
N GLY A 147 -11.07 -8.59 -24.80
CA GLY A 147 -10.96 -9.71 -23.87
C GLY A 147 -9.53 -10.01 -23.42
N PHE A 148 -8.53 -9.21 -23.83
CA PHE A 148 -7.15 -9.34 -23.35
C PHE A 148 -7.10 -9.16 -21.83
N ARG A 149 -6.43 -10.10 -21.14
CA ARG A 149 -6.41 -10.18 -19.67
C ARG A 149 -5.06 -9.78 -19.11
N MET A 150 -5.05 -8.75 -18.28
CA MET A 150 -3.86 -8.37 -17.51
C MET A 150 -4.09 -8.65 -16.03
N VAL A 151 -3.07 -9.19 -15.35
CA VAL A 151 -3.08 -9.25 -13.88
C VAL A 151 -2.07 -8.23 -13.35
N GLN A 152 -2.57 -7.27 -12.58
CA GLN A 152 -1.74 -6.32 -11.86
C GLN A 152 -1.44 -6.82 -10.46
N LEU A 153 -0.14 -6.79 -10.14
CA LEU A 153 0.41 -6.96 -8.81
C LEU A 153 1.10 -5.67 -8.41
N THR A 154 0.93 -5.21 -7.18
CA THR A 154 1.55 -3.94 -6.73
C THR A 154 1.64 -3.90 -5.23
N ASP A 155 2.62 -3.17 -4.71
CA ASP A 155 2.74 -2.96 -3.27
C ASP A 155 2.81 -4.28 -2.49
N LEU A 156 3.58 -5.25 -3.01
CA LEU A 156 3.72 -6.56 -2.36
C LEU A 156 4.53 -6.42 -1.06
N HIS A 157 5.48 -5.48 -1.01
CA HIS A 157 6.36 -5.25 0.13
C HIS A 157 6.95 -6.55 0.68
N ILE A 158 7.51 -7.37 -0.21
CA ILE A 158 8.10 -8.67 0.12
C ILE A 158 9.18 -8.45 1.17
N SER A 159 8.94 -9.06 2.33
CA SER A 159 9.62 -8.78 3.58
C SER A 159 9.45 -9.97 4.53
N ARG A 160 9.95 -9.85 5.76
CA ARG A 160 9.64 -10.82 6.82
C ARG A 160 8.14 -10.86 7.18
N LEU A 161 7.35 -9.85 6.81
CA LEU A 161 5.89 -9.87 6.97
C LEU A 161 5.23 -10.63 5.81
N MET A 162 5.56 -10.24 4.57
CA MET A 162 5.10 -10.85 3.31
C MET A 162 6.20 -11.78 2.77
N HIS A 163 6.43 -12.88 3.48
CA HIS A 163 7.53 -13.84 3.22
C HIS A 163 7.25 -14.74 2.00
N GLY A 164 8.25 -15.51 1.57
CA GLY A 164 8.15 -16.36 0.37
C GLY A 164 6.95 -17.31 0.28
N ALA A 165 6.45 -17.86 1.40
CA ALA A 165 5.25 -18.73 1.34
C ALA A 165 3.97 -17.95 0.97
N TRP A 166 3.87 -16.70 1.41
CA TRP A 166 2.78 -15.79 1.04
C TRP A 166 2.91 -15.37 -0.43
N VAL A 167 4.14 -15.07 -0.88
CA VAL A 167 4.42 -14.74 -2.28
C VAL A 167 4.04 -15.90 -3.21
N ARG A 168 4.36 -17.15 -2.83
CA ARG A 168 3.97 -18.33 -3.60
C ARG A 168 2.46 -18.40 -3.81
N GLU A 169 1.67 -18.22 -2.76
CA GLU A 169 0.21 -18.28 -2.87
C GLU A 169 -0.35 -17.13 -3.73
N VAL A 170 0.23 -15.93 -3.66
CA VAL A 170 -0.10 -14.83 -4.60
C VAL A 170 0.17 -15.26 -6.04
N VAL A 171 1.35 -15.82 -6.33
CA VAL A 171 1.74 -16.30 -7.65
C VAL A 171 0.80 -17.39 -8.16
N GLU A 172 0.46 -18.37 -7.31
CA GLU A 172 -0.50 -19.43 -7.62
C GLU A 172 -1.88 -18.87 -7.99
N ARG A 173 -2.42 -17.92 -7.20
CA ARG A 173 -3.69 -17.26 -7.48
C ARG A 173 -3.63 -16.44 -8.77
N SER A 174 -2.55 -15.71 -9.04
CA SER A 174 -2.34 -14.96 -10.27
C SER A 174 -2.28 -15.87 -11.50
N ASN A 175 -1.52 -16.97 -11.43
CA ASN A 175 -1.38 -17.93 -12.52
C ASN A 175 -2.69 -18.67 -12.82
N ALA A 176 -3.50 -18.95 -11.79
CA ALA A 176 -4.80 -19.59 -11.94
C ALA A 176 -5.78 -18.76 -12.82
N LEU A 177 -5.56 -17.45 -12.93
CA LEU A 177 -6.34 -16.58 -13.80
C LEU A 177 -6.01 -16.75 -15.29
N ARG A 178 -4.86 -17.38 -15.60
CA ARG A 178 -4.30 -17.54 -16.96
C ARG A 178 -4.24 -16.21 -17.72
N PRO A 179 -3.52 -15.20 -17.20
CA PRO A 179 -3.44 -13.90 -17.84
C PRO A 179 -2.66 -13.94 -19.15
N ASP A 180 -2.98 -13.03 -20.06
CA ASP A 180 -2.16 -12.77 -21.24
C ASP A 180 -0.88 -12.02 -20.85
N LEU A 181 -0.95 -11.15 -19.84
CA LEU A 181 0.18 -10.37 -19.33
C LEU A 181 0.08 -10.19 -17.80
N VAL A 182 1.20 -10.31 -17.09
CA VAL A 182 1.30 -9.83 -15.70
C VAL A 182 2.04 -8.49 -15.72
N VAL A 183 1.45 -7.49 -15.04
CA VAL A 183 2.07 -6.18 -14.85
C VAL A 183 2.32 -5.93 -13.36
N ILE A 184 3.47 -5.35 -13.04
CA ILE A 184 3.82 -4.98 -11.68
C ILE A 184 4.06 -3.47 -11.61
N THR A 185 3.34 -2.78 -10.73
CA THR A 185 3.40 -1.30 -10.65
C THR A 185 4.13 -0.81 -9.41
N GLY A 186 5.29 -1.38 -9.08
CA GLY A 186 6.19 -0.91 -8.03
C GLY A 186 5.93 -1.46 -6.62
N ASP A 187 6.85 -1.12 -5.71
CA ASP A 187 6.87 -1.51 -4.30
C ASP A 187 6.73 -3.03 -4.10
N LEU A 188 7.55 -3.77 -4.85
CA LEU A 188 7.64 -5.22 -4.77
C LEU A 188 8.28 -5.67 -3.46
N ILE A 189 9.26 -4.91 -2.95
CA ILE A 189 10.16 -5.39 -1.89
C ILE A 189 10.36 -4.40 -0.75
N ASP A 190 10.79 -4.95 0.38
CA ASP A 190 11.33 -4.22 1.52
C ASP A 190 12.60 -4.91 2.04
N GLY A 191 13.76 -4.32 1.78
CA GLY A 191 15.07 -4.84 2.16
C GLY A 191 16.02 -4.99 0.97
N SER A 192 17.24 -5.49 1.23
CA SER A 192 18.22 -5.74 0.17
C SER A 192 17.92 -7.02 -0.61
N PRO A 193 18.41 -7.16 -1.86
CA PRO A 193 18.28 -8.40 -2.63
C PRO A 193 18.80 -9.63 -1.88
N GLN A 194 19.89 -9.48 -1.12
CA GLN A 194 20.48 -10.58 -0.35
C GLN A 194 19.54 -11.04 0.78
N ALA A 195 18.93 -10.11 1.50
CA ALA A 195 18.03 -10.43 2.62
C ALA A 195 16.71 -11.08 2.16
N ARG A 196 16.31 -10.80 0.92
CA ARG A 196 15.01 -11.19 0.34
C ARG A 196 15.10 -12.26 -0.74
N ALA A 197 16.29 -12.74 -1.11
CA ALA A 197 16.50 -13.69 -2.21
C ALA A 197 15.58 -14.93 -2.13
N GLY A 198 15.41 -15.49 -0.92
CA GLY A 198 14.50 -16.63 -0.70
C GLY A 198 13.02 -16.26 -0.77
N ASP A 199 12.66 -15.03 -0.39
CA ASP A 199 11.28 -14.56 -0.35
C ASP A 199 10.75 -14.19 -1.74
N VAL A 200 11.61 -13.65 -2.61
CA VAL A 200 11.24 -13.25 -3.99
C VAL A 200 11.29 -14.41 -4.99
N ARG A 201 11.95 -15.53 -4.66
CA ARG A 201 12.14 -16.67 -5.57
C ARG A 201 10.85 -17.16 -6.24
N PRO A 202 9.68 -17.26 -5.55
CA PRO A 202 8.46 -17.72 -6.19
C PRO A 202 7.97 -16.80 -7.32
N LEU A 203 8.40 -15.54 -7.37
CA LEU A 203 8.03 -14.63 -8.47
C LEU A 203 8.52 -15.11 -9.84
N ALA A 204 9.58 -15.92 -9.89
CA ALA A 204 10.05 -16.54 -11.14
C ALA A 204 9.05 -17.53 -11.74
N GLU A 205 8.05 -17.95 -10.96
CA GLU A 205 7.00 -18.88 -11.40
C GLU A 205 5.78 -18.14 -11.96
N LEU A 206 5.76 -16.80 -11.98
CA LEU A 206 4.71 -16.02 -12.64
C LEU A 206 4.67 -16.37 -14.14
N ALA A 207 3.50 -16.79 -14.61
CA ALA A 207 3.30 -17.28 -15.96
C ALA A 207 2.18 -16.50 -16.66
N ALA A 208 2.52 -15.92 -17.81
CA ALA A 208 1.58 -15.25 -18.70
C ALA A 208 2.05 -15.39 -20.15
N ARG A 209 1.11 -15.34 -21.10
CA ARG A 209 1.40 -15.53 -22.55
C ARG A 209 2.49 -14.58 -23.05
N HIS A 210 2.48 -13.34 -22.57
CA HIS A 210 3.39 -12.26 -22.96
C HIS A 210 4.38 -11.88 -21.85
N GLY A 211 4.52 -12.73 -20.83
CA GLY A 211 5.49 -12.57 -19.75
C GLY A 211 5.07 -11.58 -18.66
N VAL A 212 6.07 -11.09 -17.92
CA VAL A 212 5.90 -10.21 -16.76
C VAL A 212 6.61 -8.90 -17.01
N ILE A 213 5.89 -7.78 -16.88
CA ILE A 213 6.44 -6.43 -17.06
C ILE A 213 6.31 -5.65 -15.75
N ALA A 214 7.36 -4.97 -15.33
CA ALA A 214 7.38 -4.25 -14.06
C ALA A 214 7.81 -2.78 -14.23
N SER A 215 7.24 -1.87 -13.44
CA SER A 215 7.84 -0.58 -13.12
C SER A 215 8.29 -0.55 -11.66
N LEU A 216 9.21 0.34 -11.31
CA LEU A 216 9.68 0.50 -9.94
C LEU A 216 8.79 1.49 -9.17
N GLY A 217 8.59 1.23 -7.88
CA GLY A 217 8.02 2.14 -6.89
C GLY A 217 9.11 2.78 -6.04
N ASN A 218 8.72 3.56 -5.03
CA ASN A 218 9.68 4.29 -4.21
C ASN A 218 10.56 3.38 -3.35
N HIS A 219 10.08 2.19 -2.95
CA HIS A 219 10.82 1.28 -2.08
C HIS A 219 12.04 0.66 -2.78
N GLU A 220 11.96 0.40 -4.09
CA GLU A 220 13.12 -0.09 -4.83
C GLU A 220 14.29 0.91 -4.78
N TYR A 221 14.01 2.22 -4.85
CA TYR A 221 15.04 3.26 -4.70
C TYR A 221 15.63 3.31 -3.29
N TYR A 222 14.81 3.10 -2.25
CA TYR A 222 15.29 3.06 -0.86
C TYR A 222 16.27 1.92 -0.60
N PHE A 223 16.12 0.80 -1.32
CA PHE A 223 16.93 -0.40 -1.13
C PHE A 223 17.96 -0.67 -2.24
N GLY A 224 18.09 0.26 -3.19
CA GLY A 224 19.07 0.23 -4.28
C GLY A 224 18.47 -0.29 -5.58
N ALA A 225 17.80 0.61 -6.30
CA ALA A 225 17.00 0.34 -7.49
C ALA A 225 17.76 -0.49 -8.53
N GLU A 226 19.01 -0.16 -8.87
CA GLU A 226 19.74 -0.91 -9.91
C GLU A 226 19.97 -2.38 -9.56
N ARG A 227 20.26 -2.67 -8.29
CA ARG A 227 20.47 -4.05 -7.83
C ARG A 227 19.16 -4.83 -7.87
N TRP A 228 18.07 -4.17 -7.49
CA TRP A 228 16.74 -4.75 -7.55
C TRP A 228 16.25 -4.96 -8.99
N THR A 229 16.48 -4.00 -9.89
CA THR A 229 16.22 -4.16 -11.33
C THR A 229 16.90 -5.41 -11.88
N ARG A 230 18.21 -5.59 -11.63
CA ARG A 230 18.94 -6.80 -12.06
C ARG A 230 18.39 -8.08 -11.44
N ALA A 231 17.98 -8.03 -10.17
CA ALA A 231 17.39 -9.19 -9.49
C ALA A 231 16.03 -9.56 -10.11
N PHE A 232 15.16 -8.59 -10.38
CA PHE A 232 13.86 -8.81 -11.03
C PHE A 232 14.01 -9.30 -12.46
N GLU A 233 14.96 -8.75 -13.23
CA GLU A 233 15.29 -9.24 -14.57
C GLU A 233 15.80 -10.69 -14.53
N GLY A 234 16.61 -11.04 -13.51
CA GLY A 234 17.03 -12.42 -13.26
C GLY A 234 15.90 -13.38 -12.87
N LEU A 235 14.75 -12.86 -12.42
CA LEU A 235 13.52 -13.61 -12.16
C LEU A 235 12.59 -13.67 -13.40
N GLY A 236 13.03 -13.17 -14.55
CA GLY A 236 12.27 -13.21 -15.81
C GLY A 236 11.36 -12.01 -16.06
N MET A 237 11.47 -10.93 -15.26
CA MET A 237 10.68 -9.72 -15.45
C MET A 237 11.34 -8.75 -16.43
N ARG A 238 10.55 -8.14 -17.31
CA ARG A 238 10.99 -6.96 -18.08
C ARG A 238 10.69 -5.70 -17.27
N VAL A 239 11.71 -5.15 -16.60
CA VAL A 239 11.57 -3.88 -15.90
C VAL A 239 11.51 -2.74 -16.91
N LEU A 240 10.70 -1.72 -16.67
CA LEU A 240 10.55 -0.51 -17.49
C LEU A 240 10.82 0.73 -16.62
N ALA A 241 11.81 1.51 -17.02
CA ALA A 241 12.16 2.79 -16.43
C ALA A 241 12.27 3.85 -17.53
N ASN A 242 11.26 4.71 -17.65
CA ASN A 242 11.06 5.68 -18.74
C ASN A 242 11.24 5.05 -20.13
N ARG A 243 10.63 3.88 -20.33
CA ARG A 243 10.66 3.11 -21.59
C ARG A 243 9.38 2.30 -21.75
N HIS A 244 9.17 1.72 -22.93
CA HIS A 244 8.01 0.88 -23.21
C HIS A 244 8.37 -0.51 -23.74
N ALA A 245 7.35 -1.34 -23.82
CA ALA A 245 7.30 -2.62 -24.50
C ALA A 245 6.05 -2.65 -25.39
N THR A 246 6.19 -3.16 -26.61
CA THR A 246 5.03 -3.46 -27.46
C THR A 246 4.71 -4.95 -27.33
N ILE A 247 3.44 -5.24 -27.11
CA ILE A 247 2.88 -6.58 -27.06
C ILE A 247 2.11 -6.81 -28.35
N ASP A 248 2.55 -7.79 -29.14
CA ASP A 248 1.84 -8.28 -30.32
C ASP A 248 0.96 -9.47 -29.91
N HIS A 249 -0.36 -9.29 -29.93
CA HIS A 249 -1.34 -10.32 -29.56
C HIS A 249 -2.31 -10.53 -30.72
N ASP A 250 -2.16 -11.67 -31.40
CA ASP A 250 -3.04 -12.12 -32.48
C ASP A 250 -3.27 -11.03 -33.56
N GLY A 251 -2.20 -10.29 -33.88
CA GLY A 251 -2.19 -9.19 -34.87
C GLY A 251 -2.57 -7.80 -34.33
N GLY A 252 -3.05 -7.70 -33.08
CA GLY A 252 -3.22 -6.44 -32.36
C GLY A 252 -1.96 -6.03 -31.61
N ARG A 253 -1.71 -4.72 -31.50
CA ARG A 253 -0.58 -4.16 -30.73
C ARG A 253 -1.06 -3.41 -29.50
N LEU A 254 -0.42 -3.65 -28.36
CA LEU A 254 -0.63 -2.94 -27.11
C LEU A 254 0.71 -2.39 -26.61
N THR A 255 0.79 -1.10 -26.28
CA THR A 255 1.98 -0.51 -25.70
C THR A 255 1.88 -0.52 -24.18
N ILE A 256 2.86 -1.12 -23.51
CA ILE A 256 3.04 -1.05 -22.06
C ILE A 256 4.21 -0.12 -21.78
N ALA A 257 3.93 1.06 -21.24
CA ALA A 257 4.94 2.04 -20.85
C ALA A 257 5.19 1.96 -19.34
N GLY A 258 6.43 2.17 -18.89
CA GLY A 258 6.75 2.30 -17.48
C GLY A 258 7.60 3.54 -17.21
N VAL A 259 7.25 4.28 -16.17
CA VAL A 259 7.99 5.46 -15.71
C VAL A 259 8.65 5.19 -14.35
N THR A 260 9.73 5.92 -14.06
CA THR A 260 10.40 5.87 -12.75
C THR A 260 9.59 6.58 -11.67
N ASP A 261 9.83 6.25 -10.40
CA ASP A 261 9.17 6.92 -9.27
C ASP A 261 9.66 8.38 -9.08
N PRO A 262 8.82 9.32 -8.60
CA PRO A 262 9.22 10.69 -8.25
C PRO A 262 10.40 10.81 -7.29
N VAL A 263 10.69 9.77 -6.51
CA VAL A 263 11.82 9.75 -5.59
C VAL A 263 13.16 9.49 -6.28
N ALA A 264 13.16 8.97 -7.51
CA ALA A 264 14.35 8.60 -8.26
C ALA A 264 15.44 9.70 -8.31
N PRO A 265 15.12 11.00 -8.54
CA PRO A 265 16.13 12.07 -8.52
C PRO A 265 16.87 12.22 -7.19
N ARG A 266 16.24 11.87 -6.06
CA ARG A 266 16.91 11.91 -4.75
C ARG A 266 18.02 10.87 -4.62
N PHE A 267 18.03 9.88 -5.51
CA PHE A 267 19.04 8.82 -5.60
C PHE A 267 19.93 8.97 -6.84
N GLY A 268 19.95 10.15 -7.48
CA GLY A 268 20.78 10.42 -8.65
C GLY A 268 20.28 9.78 -9.94
N MET A 269 19.03 9.34 -9.98
CA MET A 269 18.41 8.71 -11.15
C MET A 269 17.41 9.65 -11.83
N GLU A 270 17.05 9.35 -13.07
CA GLU A 270 16.04 10.14 -13.79
C GLU A 270 14.66 10.04 -13.13
N GLY A 271 13.94 11.16 -13.06
CA GLY A 271 12.55 11.21 -12.62
C GLY A 271 11.55 10.74 -13.68
N PRO A 272 10.25 10.65 -13.34
CA PRO A 272 9.22 10.15 -14.26
C PRO A 272 9.17 10.95 -15.56
N GLY A 273 9.23 10.26 -16.70
CA GLY A 273 9.20 10.86 -18.03
C GLY A 273 8.26 10.12 -18.99
N THR A 274 6.98 10.45 -19.00
CA THR A 274 5.97 9.79 -19.84
C THR A 274 6.26 9.95 -21.33
N ARG A 275 6.59 11.16 -21.80
CA ARG A 275 6.96 11.38 -23.22
C ARG A 275 8.16 10.52 -23.61
N ARG A 276 9.20 10.50 -22.77
CA ARG A 276 10.39 9.67 -22.95
C ARG A 276 10.03 8.18 -23.02
N ALA A 277 9.14 7.72 -22.15
CA ALA A 277 8.69 6.33 -22.16
C ALA A 277 8.00 5.93 -23.48
N LEU A 278 7.37 6.88 -24.17
CA LEU A 278 6.64 6.67 -25.44
C LEU A 278 7.47 6.93 -26.69
N GLU A 279 8.72 7.39 -26.57
CA GLU A 279 9.59 7.65 -27.72
C GLU A 279 9.77 6.37 -28.56
N GLY A 280 9.32 6.41 -29.82
CA GLY A 280 9.37 5.27 -30.73
C GLY A 280 8.26 4.22 -30.53
N SER A 281 7.28 4.46 -29.66
CA SER A 281 6.13 3.56 -29.51
C SER A 281 5.23 3.58 -30.76
N ALA A 282 4.50 2.49 -31.00
CA ALA A 282 3.58 2.39 -32.14
C ALA A 282 2.44 3.43 -32.00
N PRO A 283 2.28 4.37 -32.95
CA PRO A 283 1.40 5.54 -32.79
C PRO A 283 -0.09 5.19 -32.69
N ASP A 284 -0.52 4.05 -33.24
CA ASP A 284 -1.92 3.61 -33.26
C ASP A 284 -2.24 2.51 -32.23
N ALA A 285 -1.25 2.12 -31.40
CA ALA A 285 -1.46 1.11 -30.37
C ALA A 285 -1.97 1.75 -29.08
N PRO A 286 -3.03 1.22 -28.45
CA PRO A 286 -3.44 1.69 -27.13
C PRO A 286 -2.30 1.58 -26.13
N VAL A 287 -2.26 2.51 -25.17
CA VAL A 287 -1.17 2.65 -24.23
C VAL A 287 -1.63 2.44 -22.78
N VAL A 288 -1.02 1.46 -22.13
CA VAL A 288 -1.13 1.24 -20.68
C VAL A 288 0.15 1.72 -20.01
N LEU A 289 0.03 2.72 -19.14
CA LEU A 289 1.11 3.28 -18.35
C LEU A 289 1.17 2.63 -16.96
N LEU A 290 2.33 2.06 -16.64
CA LEU A 290 2.71 1.63 -15.30
C LEU A 290 3.39 2.80 -14.59
N SER A 291 2.69 3.40 -13.64
CA SER A 291 3.19 4.49 -12.81
C SER A 291 2.82 4.20 -11.37
N HIS A 292 3.81 3.87 -10.53
CA HIS A 292 3.55 3.42 -9.16
C HIS A 292 2.67 4.40 -8.37
N GLN A 293 3.05 5.68 -8.34
CA GLN A 293 2.23 6.73 -7.72
C GLN A 293 1.21 7.29 -8.71
N PRO A 294 -0.01 7.64 -8.27
CA PRO A 294 -1.02 8.30 -9.09
C PRO A 294 -0.75 9.81 -9.24
N ILE A 295 0.46 10.16 -9.68
CA ILE A 295 0.93 11.54 -9.89
C ILE A 295 1.08 11.82 -11.39
N GLY A 296 1.09 13.10 -11.79
CA GLY A 296 1.21 13.49 -13.20
C GLY A 296 0.00 13.10 -14.07
N VAL A 297 -1.11 12.67 -13.46
CA VAL A 297 -2.27 12.06 -14.13
C VAL A 297 -2.84 12.92 -15.26
N ALA A 298 -2.96 14.24 -15.07
CA ALA A 298 -3.44 15.15 -16.11
C ALA A 298 -2.48 15.22 -17.31
N ALA A 299 -1.18 15.36 -17.06
CA ALA A 299 -0.16 15.39 -18.10
C ALA A 299 -0.05 14.04 -18.83
N ASN A 300 -0.28 12.92 -18.14
CA ASN A 300 -0.31 11.59 -18.75
C ASN A 300 -1.53 11.44 -19.68
N ALA A 301 -2.70 11.94 -19.28
CA ALA A 301 -3.87 11.95 -20.14
C ALA A 301 -3.64 12.82 -21.40
N GLU A 302 -3.00 13.98 -21.26
CA GLU A 302 -2.61 14.84 -22.38
C GLU A 302 -1.55 14.19 -23.30
N ALA A 303 -0.73 13.29 -22.76
CA ALA A 303 0.28 12.56 -23.52
C ALA A 303 -0.28 11.36 -24.32
N GLY A 304 -1.60 11.16 -24.32
CA GLY A 304 -2.26 10.10 -25.10
C GLY A 304 -2.29 8.73 -24.41
N ILE A 305 -2.14 8.67 -23.09
CA ILE A 305 -2.31 7.43 -22.34
C ILE A 305 -3.78 7.03 -22.28
N ASP A 306 -4.11 5.77 -22.60
CA ASP A 306 -5.48 5.24 -22.49
C ASP A 306 -5.79 4.76 -21.07
N VAL A 307 -4.82 4.09 -20.44
CA VAL A 307 -4.94 3.53 -19.10
C VAL A 307 -3.69 3.83 -18.29
N GLN A 308 -3.83 4.36 -17.09
CA GLN A 308 -2.78 4.40 -16.09
C GLN A 308 -3.10 3.41 -14.96
N LEU A 309 -2.15 2.55 -14.64
CA LEU A 309 -2.20 1.62 -13.51
C LEU A 309 -1.24 2.11 -12.42
N SER A 310 -1.77 2.29 -11.22
CA SER A 310 -1.04 2.79 -10.06
C SER A 310 -1.34 1.97 -8.80
N GLY A 311 -0.44 2.09 -7.82
CA GLY A 311 -0.52 1.51 -6.48
C GLY A 311 -0.28 2.59 -5.44
N HIS A 312 0.69 2.39 -4.54
CA HIS A 312 1.26 3.35 -3.58
C HIS A 312 0.37 3.74 -2.39
N THR A 313 -0.92 3.94 -2.65
CA THR A 313 -1.84 4.53 -1.66
C THR A 313 -2.36 3.50 -0.67
N HIS A 314 -2.24 2.21 -1.01
CA HIS A 314 -2.87 1.06 -0.33
C HIS A 314 -4.37 1.23 -0.06
N GLY A 315 -5.06 2.05 -0.87
CA GLY A 315 -6.45 2.44 -0.65
C GLY A 315 -6.71 3.27 0.61
N GLY A 316 -5.66 3.81 1.23
CA GLY A 316 -5.73 4.55 2.49
C GLY A 316 -5.81 3.67 3.75
N MET A 317 -5.77 2.33 3.60
CA MET A 317 -5.69 1.31 4.66
C MET A 317 -6.90 1.23 5.62
N ILE A 318 -7.54 2.34 5.96
CA ILE A 318 -8.75 2.42 6.79
C ILE A 318 -9.78 3.28 6.07
N ARG A 319 -10.97 2.72 5.83
CA ARG A 319 -12.08 3.45 5.20
C ARG A 319 -12.44 4.70 6.01
N GLY A 320 -12.50 5.85 5.35
CA GLY A 320 -12.71 7.17 5.96
C GLY A 320 -11.40 7.94 6.20
N VAL A 321 -10.31 7.24 6.49
CA VAL A 321 -8.97 7.85 6.60
C VAL A 321 -8.39 8.16 5.21
N ASP A 322 -8.86 7.46 4.16
CA ASP A 322 -8.55 7.75 2.76
C ASP A 322 -8.73 9.24 2.40
N GLN A 323 -9.70 9.92 3.01
CA GLN A 323 -9.99 11.35 2.77
C GLN A 323 -8.85 12.27 3.21
N VAL A 324 -8.09 11.88 4.23
CA VAL A 324 -6.95 12.65 4.73
C VAL A 324 -5.76 12.53 3.78
N VAL A 325 -5.54 11.33 3.23
CA VAL A 325 -4.42 11.04 2.31
C VAL A 325 -4.70 11.44 0.87
N LYS A 326 -5.97 11.63 0.47
CA LYS A 326 -6.36 12.09 -0.89
C LYS A 326 -5.61 13.33 -1.34
N ARG A 327 -5.48 14.33 -0.46
CA ARG A 327 -4.82 15.60 -0.81
C ARG A 327 -3.35 15.40 -1.16
N ALA A 328 -2.67 14.47 -0.49
CA ALA A 328 -1.28 14.15 -0.77
C ALA A 328 -1.09 13.39 -2.09
N ASN A 329 -2.15 12.75 -2.61
CA ASN A 329 -2.14 11.90 -3.81
C ASN A 329 -2.95 12.50 -4.97
N GLY A 330 -3.06 13.83 -5.04
CA GLY A 330 -3.77 14.50 -6.14
C GLY A 330 -5.27 14.23 -6.21
N GLY A 331 -5.87 13.71 -5.14
CA GLY A 331 -7.27 13.31 -5.06
C GLY A 331 -7.54 11.83 -5.32
N TYR A 332 -6.53 11.06 -5.73
CA TYR A 332 -6.67 9.65 -6.14
C TYR A 332 -6.17 8.70 -5.05
N VAL A 333 -7.01 7.75 -4.64
CA VAL A 333 -6.64 6.81 -3.55
C VAL A 333 -7.04 5.37 -3.84
N SER A 334 -8.20 5.09 -4.44
CA SER A 334 -8.67 3.71 -4.57
C SER A 334 -9.66 3.59 -5.73
N GLY A 335 -9.49 2.56 -6.56
CA GLY A 335 -10.39 2.22 -7.65
C GLY A 335 -10.19 3.03 -8.93
N GLY A 336 -11.23 3.05 -9.77
CA GLY A 336 -11.20 3.66 -11.10
C GLY A 336 -11.57 5.14 -11.10
N TYR A 337 -10.87 5.92 -11.92
CA TYR A 337 -11.08 7.34 -12.17
C TYR A 337 -11.04 7.62 -13.68
N ARG A 338 -11.74 8.67 -14.12
CA ARG A 338 -11.76 9.12 -15.52
C ARG A 338 -11.11 10.50 -15.61
N ILE A 339 -10.09 10.62 -16.45
CA ILE A 339 -9.35 11.87 -16.67
C ILE A 339 -9.34 12.13 -18.17
N GLY A 340 -10.29 12.95 -18.64
CA GLY A 340 -10.53 13.12 -20.07
C GLY A 340 -10.80 11.77 -20.76
N GLY A 341 -9.96 11.40 -21.73
CA GLY A 341 -10.02 10.12 -22.44
C GLY A 341 -9.35 8.95 -21.70
N MET A 342 -8.53 9.21 -20.68
CA MET A 342 -7.76 8.21 -19.94
C MET A 342 -8.56 7.60 -18.78
N GLN A 343 -8.37 6.30 -18.52
CA GLN A 343 -8.78 5.66 -17.27
C GLN A 343 -7.58 5.54 -16.33
N LEU A 344 -7.72 5.99 -15.10
CA LEU A 344 -6.76 5.71 -14.02
C LEU A 344 -7.34 4.62 -13.13
N TYR A 345 -6.55 3.62 -12.77
CA TYR A 345 -6.88 2.68 -11.72
C TYR A 345 -5.82 2.73 -10.62
N VAL A 346 -6.26 3.03 -9.39
CA VAL A 346 -5.39 3.01 -8.20
C VAL A 346 -5.74 1.78 -7.37
N SER A 347 -4.84 0.80 -7.38
CA SER A 347 -5.01 -0.43 -6.63
C SER A 347 -4.90 -0.20 -5.12
N ASN A 348 -5.62 -1.00 -4.34
CA ASN A 348 -5.44 -1.05 -2.90
C ASN A 348 -4.13 -1.74 -2.47
N GLY A 349 -3.35 -2.26 -3.41
CA GLY A 349 -2.15 -3.05 -3.13
C GLY A 349 -2.48 -4.54 -2.96
N THR A 350 -1.60 -5.39 -3.48
CA THR A 350 -1.63 -6.84 -3.28
C THR A 350 -1.16 -7.20 -1.88
N GLY A 351 -0.10 -6.53 -1.41
CA GLY A 351 0.38 -6.62 -0.04
C GLY A 351 0.22 -5.28 0.67
N LEU A 352 1.15 -5.01 1.58
CA LEU A 352 1.33 -3.72 2.24
C LEU A 352 2.63 -3.72 3.04
N TRP A 353 3.16 -2.52 3.26
CA TRP A 353 4.36 -2.33 4.05
C TRP A 353 4.13 -2.57 5.55
N ASN A 354 5.14 -3.11 6.21
CA ASN A 354 5.07 -3.60 7.59
C ASN A 354 4.89 -2.50 8.66
N GLY A 355 5.03 -1.22 8.31
CA GLY A 355 5.06 -0.17 9.30
C GLY A 355 3.68 0.30 9.76
N PHE A 356 2.65 0.10 8.96
CA PHE A 356 1.27 0.30 9.42
C PHE A 356 0.37 -0.82 8.90
N PRO A 357 0.52 -2.04 9.43
CA PRO A 357 -0.03 -3.23 8.79
C PRO A 357 -1.49 -3.46 9.15
N ILE A 358 -2.37 -2.55 8.74
CA ILE A 358 -3.80 -2.62 9.04
C ILE A 358 -4.66 -2.41 7.80
N ARG A 359 -5.72 -3.21 7.66
CA ARG A 359 -6.77 -3.01 6.66
C ARG A 359 -8.16 -3.07 7.29
N LEU A 360 -8.89 -1.96 7.25
CA LEU A 360 -10.28 -1.88 7.74
C LEU A 360 -11.20 -1.31 6.66
N GLY A 361 -11.99 -2.18 6.04
CA GLY A 361 -12.93 -1.79 4.98
C GLY A 361 -12.27 -1.42 3.64
N VAL A 362 -10.99 -1.76 3.47
CA VAL A 362 -10.17 -1.51 2.27
C VAL A 362 -9.36 -2.77 1.97
N PRO A 363 -9.99 -3.81 1.38
CA PRO A 363 -9.31 -5.08 1.13
C PRO A 363 -8.16 -4.89 0.13
N ALA A 364 -7.09 -5.68 0.34
CA ALA A 364 -6.05 -5.87 -0.66
C ALA A 364 -6.61 -6.62 -1.88
N GLU A 365 -5.90 -6.56 -3.00
CA GLU A 365 -6.37 -7.14 -4.26
C GLU A 365 -5.25 -7.69 -5.15
N ILE A 366 -5.55 -8.81 -5.81
CA ILE A 366 -4.92 -9.17 -7.09
C ILE A 366 -5.89 -8.65 -8.16
N THR A 367 -5.46 -7.69 -8.96
CA THR A 367 -6.40 -7.03 -9.89
C THR A 367 -6.29 -7.63 -11.27
N GLU A 368 -7.37 -8.24 -11.73
CA GLU A 368 -7.52 -8.71 -13.10
C GLU A 368 -8.24 -7.65 -13.93
N PHE A 369 -7.57 -7.17 -14.97
CA PHE A 369 -8.14 -6.29 -15.97
C PHE A 369 -8.54 -7.06 -17.21
N VAL A 370 -9.73 -6.76 -17.73
CA VAL A 370 -10.19 -7.23 -19.04
C VAL A 370 -10.38 -6.01 -19.94
N LEU A 371 -9.65 -5.99 -21.05
CA LEU A 371 -9.79 -4.91 -22.02
C LEU A 371 -11.10 -5.09 -22.80
N LYS A 372 -11.87 -4.01 -22.92
CA LYS A 372 -13.07 -3.95 -23.77
C LYS A 372 -13.06 -2.68 -24.61
N ARG A 373 -13.73 -2.75 -25.77
CA ARG A 373 -13.96 -1.56 -26.58
C ARG A 373 -14.96 -0.64 -25.86
N ALA A 374 -14.69 0.65 -25.79
CA ALA A 374 -15.67 1.63 -25.31
C ALA A 374 -16.83 1.73 -26.31
N GLN A 375 -18.05 1.92 -25.79
CA GLN A 375 -19.25 2.12 -26.61
C GLN A 375 -19.30 3.53 -27.18
#